data_AF-A0A928TPW4-F1
#
_entry.id   AF-A0A928TPW4-F1
#
_cell.length_a   1.000
_cell.length_b   1.000
_cell.length_c   1.000
_cell.angle_alpha   90.00
_cell.angle_beta   90.00
_cell.angle_gamma   90.00
#
_symmetry.space_group_name_H-M   'P 1'
#
loop_
_entity.id
_entity.type
_entity.pdbx_description
1 polymer ?
#
loop_
_entity_poly.entity_id
_entity_poly.type
_entity_poly.pdbx_seq_one_letter_code
_entity_poly.pdbx_strand_id
1 'polypeptide(L)'
;MLTEFVSLLLTREELLEIREALLMRAMVEDDLRRMDGLEDVGKRLLLDKIEQLALADTRSSIQTQRRLDDELWQHAWLSYTDEWAWFRAKQDVMKELGDMALQTPEAQIEDLTHRRYHKSFNAYVAELDMEQEGSDRRSKVKKPKKK
;
A
#
# COMPACT_ATOMS: atom_id res chain seq x y z
N MET A 1 -7.93 42.23 -20.89
CA MET A 1 -8.70 41.07 -20.38
C MET A 1 -9.17 41.43 -18.99
N LEU A 2 -10.48 41.43 -18.75
CA LEU A 2 -11.02 41.57 -17.40
C LEU A 2 -10.75 40.27 -16.67
N THR A 3 -9.93 40.32 -15.61
CA THR A 3 -9.71 39.19 -14.73
C THR A 3 -10.96 38.99 -13.88
N GLU A 4 -11.62 37.85 -14.02
CA GLU A 4 -12.70 37.46 -13.13
C GLU A 4 -12.12 37.06 -11.78
N PHE A 5 -12.68 37.62 -10.71
CA PHE A 5 -12.28 37.31 -9.34
C PHE A 5 -13.28 36.35 -8.73
N VAL A 6 -12.77 35.23 -8.20
CA VAL A 6 -13.56 34.22 -7.48
C VAL A 6 -13.02 34.14 -6.05
N SER A 7 -13.91 34.17 -5.06
CA SER A 7 -13.56 34.06 -3.64
C SER A 7 -14.21 32.81 -3.04
N LEU A 8 -13.43 32.08 -2.23
CA LEU A 8 -13.90 30.93 -1.47
C LEU A 8 -13.63 31.21 0.01
N LEU A 9 -14.66 31.04 0.84
CA LEU A 9 -14.57 31.21 2.29
C LEU A 9 -14.39 29.82 2.90
N LEU A 10 -13.24 29.60 3.53
CA LEU A 10 -12.91 28.35 4.21
C LEU A 10 -12.63 28.65 5.68
N THR A 11 -13.07 27.73 6.52
CA THR A 11 -12.55 27.60 7.88
C THR A 11 -11.09 27.17 7.84
N ARG A 12 -10.38 27.36 8.96
CA ARG A 12 -8.99 26.92 9.08
C ARG A 12 -8.87 25.39 8.95
N GLU A 13 -9.85 24.65 9.44
CA GLU A 13 -9.88 23.19 9.38
C GLU A 13 -9.99 22.70 7.93
N GLU A 14 -10.93 23.22 7.15
CA GLU A 14 -11.08 22.90 5.73
C GLU A 14 -9.81 23.26 4.93
N LEU A 15 -9.14 24.37 5.26
CA LEU A 15 -7.87 24.73 4.62
C LEU A 15 -6.76 23.71 4.93
N LEU A 16 -6.72 23.18 6.16
CA LEU A 16 -5.76 22.16 6.57
C LEU A 16 -6.08 20.81 5.93
N GLU A 17 -7.35 20.43 5.79
CA GLU A 17 -7.75 19.23 5.07
C GLU A 17 -7.32 19.28 3.60
N ILE A 18 -7.54 20.41 2.92
CA ILE A 18 -7.09 20.62 1.54
C ILE A 18 -5.55 20.54 1.48
N ARG A 19 -4.85 21.13 2.45
CA ARG A 19 -3.39 21.04 2.54
C ARG A 19 -2.93 19.59 2.62
N GLU A 20 -3.54 18.79 3.48
CA GLU A 20 -3.19 17.37 3.64
C GLU A 20 -3.49 16.57 2.37
N ALA A 21 -4.66 16.77 1.75
CA ALA A 21 -5.01 16.12 0.50
C ALA A 21 -4.01 16.44 -0.63
N LEU A 22 -3.58 17.71 -0.73
CA LEU A 22 -2.58 18.12 -1.71
C LEU A 22 -1.19 17.55 -1.41
N LEU A 23 -0.82 17.44 -0.13
CA LEU A 23 0.43 16.78 0.29
C LEU A 23 0.43 15.30 -0.06
N MET A 24 -0.63 14.57 0.29
CA MET A 24 -0.75 13.14 -0.05
C MET A 24 -0.67 12.92 -1.56
N ARG A 25 -1.43 13.70 -2.33
CA ARG A 25 -1.38 13.63 -3.80
C ARG A 25 0.03 13.90 -4.32
N ALA A 26 0.73 14.86 -3.72
CA ALA A 26 2.08 15.20 -4.12
C ALA A 26 3.05 14.03 -3.93
N MET A 27 2.99 13.41 -2.75
CA MET A 27 3.83 12.26 -2.41
C MET A 27 3.61 11.09 -3.35
N VAL A 28 2.35 10.73 -3.61
CA VAL A 28 1.99 9.65 -4.54
C VAL A 28 2.48 9.95 -5.96
N GLU A 29 2.31 11.18 -6.44
CA GLU A 29 2.76 11.57 -7.78
C GLU A 29 4.28 11.51 -7.91
N ASP A 30 5.02 11.97 -6.90
CA ASP A 30 6.48 11.92 -6.90
C ASP A 30 6.98 10.47 -6.84
N ASP A 31 6.33 9.59 -6.07
CA ASP A 31 6.66 8.16 -6.04
C ASP A 31 6.39 7.46 -7.38
N LEU A 32 5.23 7.72 -8.01
CA LEU A 32 4.92 7.19 -9.34
C LEU A 32 5.94 7.65 -10.39
N ARG A 33 6.33 8.92 -10.35
CA ARG A 33 7.36 9.45 -11.23
C ARG A 33 8.71 8.79 -11.01
N ARG A 34 9.11 8.57 -9.76
CA ARG A 34 10.33 7.83 -9.43
C ARG A 34 10.28 6.39 -9.95
N MET A 35 9.13 5.72 -9.87
CA MET A 35 8.94 4.38 -10.47
C MET A 35 9.10 4.40 -12.00
N ASP A 36 8.62 5.45 -12.66
CA ASP A 36 8.77 5.66 -14.11
C ASP A 36 10.16 6.20 -14.52
N GLY A 37 11.07 6.42 -13.56
CA GLY A 37 12.41 6.98 -13.81
C GLY A 37 12.40 8.46 -14.18
N LEU A 38 11.34 9.18 -13.83
CA LEU A 38 11.17 10.61 -14.03
C LEU A 38 11.64 11.40 -12.79
N GLU A 39 12.07 12.65 -13.01
CA GLU A 39 12.39 13.58 -11.92
C GLU A 39 11.13 14.01 -11.16
N ASP A 40 11.27 14.29 -9.86
CA ASP A 40 10.20 14.81 -9.00
C ASP A 40 9.62 16.12 -9.55
N VAL A 41 8.36 16.41 -9.26
CA VAL A 41 7.66 17.61 -9.77
C VAL A 41 8.25 18.92 -9.19
N GLY A 42 9.03 18.82 -8.11
CA GLY A 42 9.66 19.94 -7.45
C GLY A 42 8.64 20.83 -6.74
N LYS A 43 8.62 22.13 -7.03
CA LYS A 43 7.87 23.12 -6.23
C LYS A 43 6.39 23.21 -6.65
N ARG A 44 5.48 22.95 -5.70
CA ARG A 44 4.03 22.96 -5.92
C ARG A 44 3.40 24.28 -5.46
N LEU A 45 3.27 25.22 -6.39
CA LEU A 45 2.85 26.61 -6.12
C LEU A 45 1.54 26.76 -5.34
N LEU A 46 0.55 25.88 -5.57
CA LEU A 46 -0.72 25.94 -4.84
C LEU A 46 -0.54 25.49 -3.38
N LEU A 47 0.23 24.44 -3.17
CA LEU A 47 0.53 23.92 -1.84
C LEU A 47 1.32 24.96 -1.04
N ASP A 48 2.35 25.56 -1.63
CA ASP A 48 3.12 26.65 -0.99
C ASP A 48 2.22 27.81 -0.54
N LYS A 49 1.26 28.20 -1.40
CA LYS A 49 0.30 29.27 -1.07
C LYS A 49 -0.60 28.88 0.08
N ILE A 50 -1.07 27.63 0.12
CA ILE A 50 -1.91 27.13 1.21
C ILE A 50 -1.11 27.05 2.52
N GLU A 51 0.14 26.61 2.48
CA GLU A 51 1.01 26.58 3.66
C GLU A 51 1.26 27.98 4.23
N GLN A 52 1.48 28.97 3.35
CA GLN A 52 1.58 30.38 3.75
C GLN A 52 0.28 30.89 4.39
N LEU A 53 -0.88 30.57 3.82
CA LEU A 53 -2.19 30.96 4.37
C LEU A 53 -2.51 30.25 5.69
N ALA A 54 -2.08 28.99 5.84
CA ALA A 54 -2.27 28.20 7.05
C ALA A 54 -1.33 28.61 8.20
N LEU A 55 -0.36 29.49 7.94
CA LEU A 55 0.71 29.89 8.86
C LEU A 55 1.44 28.66 9.44
N ALA A 56 1.64 27.65 8.61
CA ALA A 56 2.32 26.43 9.03
C ALA A 56 3.81 26.73 9.25
N ASP A 57 4.32 26.44 10.45
CA ASP A 57 5.76 26.44 10.69
C ASP A 57 6.41 25.25 9.96
N THR A 58 7.65 25.42 9.49
CA THR A 58 8.41 24.39 8.77
C THR A 58 8.46 23.08 9.54
N ARG A 59 8.59 23.16 10.87
CA ARG A 59 8.59 21.97 11.74
C ARG A 59 7.25 21.23 11.72
N SER A 60 6.14 21.97 11.75
CA SER A 60 4.80 21.38 11.64
C SER A 60 4.60 20.75 10.27
N SER A 61 5.14 21.34 9.19
CA SER A 61 5.01 20.77 7.85
C SER A 61 5.74 19.45 7.71
N ILE A 62 6.98 19.37 8.18
CA ILE A 62 7.76 18.12 8.18
C ILE A 62 7.07 17.02 9.01
N GLN A 63 6.48 17.37 10.16
CA GLN A 63 5.75 16.42 10.98
C GLN A 63 4.48 15.91 10.29
N THR A 64 3.71 16.79 9.65
CA THR A 64 2.55 16.39 8.85
C THR A 64 2.99 15.45 7.73
N GLN A 65 4.05 15.78 6.99
CA GLN A 65 4.53 14.97 5.88
C GLN A 65 4.94 13.56 6.33
N ARG A 66 5.66 13.43 7.46
CA ARG A 66 6.02 12.11 8.01
C ARG A 66 4.79 11.30 8.41
N ARG A 67 3.81 11.94 9.07
CA ARG A 67 2.55 11.28 9.44
C ARG A 67 1.83 10.76 8.19
N LEU A 68 1.73 11.58 7.15
CA LEU A 68 1.09 11.18 5.90
C LEU A 68 1.86 10.08 5.17
N ASP A 69 3.20 10.08 5.25
CA ASP A 69 4.05 9.01 4.71
C ASP A 69 3.75 7.68 5.41
N ASP A 70 3.72 7.70 6.74
CA ASP A 70 3.40 6.52 7.56
C ASP A 70 1.97 6.01 7.25
N GLU A 71 1.00 6.91 7.07
CA GLU A 71 -0.39 6.57 6.72
C GLU A 71 -0.51 5.98 5.32
N LEU A 72 0.16 6.58 4.33
CA LEU A 72 0.20 6.05 2.96
C LEU A 72 0.87 4.68 2.93
N TRP A 73 1.97 4.52 3.68
CA TRP A 73 2.66 3.24 3.79
C TRP A 73 1.78 2.19 4.45
N GLN A 74 1.12 2.51 5.57
CA GLN A 74 0.22 1.59 6.25
C GLN A 74 -0.95 1.18 5.35
N HIS A 75 -1.54 2.13 4.62
CA HIS A 75 -2.61 1.85 3.67
C HIS A 75 -2.13 0.94 2.53
N ALA A 76 -0.96 1.25 1.95
CA ALA A 76 -0.37 0.45 0.89
C ALA A 76 -0.06 -0.98 1.36
N TRP A 77 0.52 -1.12 2.55
CA TRP A 77 0.80 -2.42 3.16
C TRP A 77 -0.46 -3.24 3.40
N LEU A 78 -1.50 -2.64 4.00
CA LEU A 78 -2.77 -3.32 4.24
C LEU A 78 -3.45 -3.75 2.93
N SER A 79 -3.47 -2.87 1.93
CA SER A 79 -4.05 -3.18 0.62
C SER A 79 -3.29 -4.32 -0.06
N TYR A 80 -1.96 -4.24 -0.06
CA TYR A 80 -1.11 -5.26 -0.66
C TYR A 80 -1.23 -6.62 0.03
N THR A 81 -1.20 -6.65 1.36
CA THR A 81 -1.33 -7.90 2.14
C THR A 81 -2.70 -8.55 1.94
N ASP A 82 -3.75 -7.75 1.83
CA ASP A 82 -5.11 -8.22 1.53
C ASP A 82 -5.20 -8.84 0.14
N GLU A 83 -4.75 -8.11 -0.89
CA GLU A 83 -4.71 -8.59 -2.28
C GLU A 83 -3.85 -9.85 -2.41
N TRP A 84 -2.69 -9.90 -1.75
CA TRP A 84 -1.82 -11.06 -1.72
C TRP A 84 -2.51 -12.27 -1.10
N ALA A 85 -3.10 -12.12 0.09
CA ALA A 85 -3.79 -13.20 0.77
C ALA A 85 -4.97 -13.73 -0.06
N TRP A 86 -5.72 -12.85 -0.72
CA TRP A 86 -6.79 -13.23 -1.62
C TRP A 86 -6.28 -14.02 -2.83
N PHE A 87 -5.23 -13.53 -3.48
CA PHE A 87 -4.61 -14.19 -4.62
C PHE A 87 -4.10 -15.59 -4.25
N ARG A 88 -3.43 -15.73 -3.09
CA ARG A 88 -2.92 -17.02 -2.59
C ARG A 88 -4.05 -17.99 -2.24
N ALA A 89 -5.11 -17.51 -1.59
CA ALA A 89 -6.31 -18.30 -1.34
C ALA A 89 -6.92 -18.85 -2.65
N LYS A 90 -7.00 -18.01 -3.70
CA LYS A 90 -7.50 -18.43 -5.02
C LYS A 90 -6.60 -19.48 -5.65
N GLN A 91 -5.29 -19.33 -5.57
CA GLN A 91 -4.34 -20.33 -6.06
C GLN A 91 -4.49 -21.68 -5.36
N ASP A 92 -4.64 -21.68 -4.03
CA ASP A 92 -4.82 -22.90 -3.25
C ASP A 92 -6.14 -23.59 -3.60
N VAL A 93 -7.24 -22.86 -3.73
CA VAL A 93 -8.54 -23.41 -4.14
C VAL A 93 -8.47 -24.00 -5.55
N MET A 94 -7.84 -23.31 -6.49
CA MET A 94 -7.65 -23.82 -7.86
C MET A 94 -6.80 -25.09 -7.87
N LYS A 95 -5.77 -25.16 -7.02
CA LYS A 95 -4.91 -26.33 -6.89
C LYS A 95 -5.64 -27.52 -6.25
N GLU A 96 -6.50 -27.27 -5.26
CA GLU A 96 -7.34 -28.31 -4.63
C GLU A 96 -8.40 -28.85 -5.58
N LEU A 97 -9.01 -27.97 -6.40
CA LEU A 97 -10.01 -28.37 -7.39
C LEU A 97 -9.37 -29.11 -8.59
N GLY A 98 -8.14 -28.78 -8.95
CA GLY A 98 -7.41 -29.42 -10.05
C GLY A 98 -8.23 -29.39 -11.36
N ASP A 99 -8.41 -30.54 -12.00
CA ASP A 99 -9.18 -30.65 -13.24
C ASP A 99 -10.67 -30.30 -13.08
N MET A 100 -11.22 -30.40 -11.86
CA MET A 100 -12.62 -30.03 -11.59
C MET A 100 -12.84 -28.52 -11.60
N ALA A 101 -11.78 -27.71 -11.51
CA ALA A 101 -11.88 -26.26 -11.59
C ALA A 101 -12.51 -25.79 -12.91
N LEU A 102 -12.25 -26.51 -14.01
CA LEU A 102 -12.80 -26.21 -15.35
C LEU A 102 -14.33 -26.40 -15.44
N GLN A 103 -14.90 -27.19 -14.54
CA GLN A 103 -16.33 -27.51 -14.51
C GLN A 103 -17.07 -26.81 -13.36
N THR A 104 -16.32 -26.17 -12.45
CA THR A 104 -16.88 -25.50 -11.27
C THR A 104 -17.29 -24.07 -11.67
N PRO A 105 -18.52 -23.64 -11.35
CA PRO A 105 -18.95 -22.26 -11.57
C PRO A 105 -18.06 -21.25 -10.84
N GLU A 106 -17.77 -20.12 -11.48
CA GLU A 106 -16.90 -19.07 -10.92
C GLU A 106 -17.37 -18.58 -9.54
N ALA A 107 -18.68 -18.40 -9.34
CA ALA A 107 -19.25 -18.03 -8.05
C ALA A 107 -18.93 -19.04 -6.93
N GLN A 108 -18.86 -20.33 -7.24
CA GLN A 108 -18.48 -21.35 -6.24
C GLN A 108 -16.98 -21.29 -5.93
N ILE A 109 -16.15 -20.98 -6.94
CA ILE A 109 -14.72 -20.77 -6.74
C ILE A 109 -14.48 -19.54 -5.86
N GLU A 110 -15.21 -18.45 -6.08
CA GLU A 110 -15.17 -17.26 -5.24
C GLU A 110 -15.61 -17.54 -3.79
N ASP A 111 -16.71 -18.26 -3.59
CA ASP A 111 -17.16 -18.65 -2.25
C ASP A 111 -16.11 -19.50 -1.50
N LEU A 112 -15.50 -20.47 -2.19
CA LEU A 112 -14.44 -21.30 -1.63
C LEU A 112 -13.17 -20.48 -1.34
N THR A 113 -12.84 -19.54 -2.23
CA THR A 113 -11.72 -18.61 -2.07
C THR A 113 -11.92 -17.71 -0.87
N HIS A 114 -13.10 -17.12 -0.71
CA HIS A 114 -13.44 -16.28 0.43
C HIS A 114 -13.32 -17.05 1.75
N ARG A 115 -13.84 -18.28 1.82
CA ARG A 115 -13.68 -19.14 3.01
C ARG A 115 -12.22 -19.49 3.29
N ARG A 116 -11.44 -19.77 2.24
CA ARG A 116 -10.01 -20.10 2.35
C ARG A 116 -9.21 -18.89 2.84
N TYR A 117 -9.46 -17.73 2.25
CA TYR A 117 -8.89 -16.44 2.61
C TYR A 117 -9.06 -16.18 4.11
N HIS A 118 -10.29 -16.20 4.65
CA HIS A 118 -10.54 -15.93 6.07
C HIS A 118 -9.90 -16.97 7.01
N LYS A 119 -9.82 -18.23 6.57
CA LYS A 119 -9.22 -19.31 7.36
C LYS A 119 -7.69 -19.24 7.42
N SER A 120 -7.06 -18.77 6.34
CA SER A 120 -5.60 -18.85 6.14
C SER A 120 -4.92 -17.48 6.00
N PHE A 121 -5.64 -16.37 6.19
CA PHE A 121 -5.13 -15.00 6.05
C PHE A 121 -3.79 -14.79 6.74
N ASN A 122 -3.70 -15.06 8.05
CA ASN A 122 -2.47 -14.89 8.82
C ASN A 122 -1.31 -15.73 8.29
N ALA A 123 -1.59 -16.91 7.72
CA ALA A 123 -0.55 -17.76 7.13
C ALA A 123 -0.02 -17.15 5.82
N TYR A 124 -0.89 -16.57 4.99
CA TYR A 124 -0.48 -15.89 3.76
C TYR A 124 0.27 -14.58 4.03
N VAL A 125 -0.13 -13.83 5.05
CA VAL A 125 0.60 -12.62 5.48
C VAL A 125 1.99 -12.98 5.99
N ALA A 126 2.14 -14.09 6.73
CA ALA A 126 3.44 -14.55 7.20
C ALA A 126 4.40 -14.96 6.07
N GLU A 127 3.92 -15.25 4.85
CA GLU A 127 4.79 -15.47 3.68
C GLU A 127 5.55 -14.20 3.25
N LEU A 128 5.02 -13.02 3.59
CA LEU A 128 5.61 -11.73 3.26
C LEU A 128 6.66 -11.28 4.30
N ASP A 129 6.64 -11.86 5.51
CA ASP A 129 7.64 -11.61 6.55
C ASP A 129 8.94 -12.33 6.22
N MET A 130 9.88 -11.60 5.59
CA MET A 130 11.20 -12.13 5.18
C MET A 130 12.15 -12.51 6.33
N GLU A 131 11.73 -12.45 7.60
CA GLU A 131 12.60 -12.82 8.74
C GLU A 131 12.82 -14.34 8.90
N GLN A 132 12.03 -15.21 8.23
CA GLN A 132 12.12 -16.67 8.41
C GLN A 132 13.10 -17.41 7.47
N GLU A 133 13.70 -16.77 6.47
CA GLU A 133 14.57 -17.48 5.51
C GLU A 133 16.00 -17.80 6.02
N GLY A 134 16.33 -17.44 7.26
CA GLY A 134 17.68 -17.62 7.83
C GLY A 134 17.95 -18.95 8.56
N SER A 135 16.95 -19.74 8.93
CA SER A 135 17.13 -20.79 9.98
C SER A 135 17.22 -22.24 9.49
N ASP A 136 16.50 -22.65 8.43
CA ASP A 136 16.26 -24.09 8.20
C ASP A 136 17.01 -24.74 7.03
N ARG A 137 17.93 -24.03 6.38
CA ARG A 137 18.80 -24.60 5.32
C ARG A 137 20.15 -25.13 5.80
N ARG A 138 20.35 -25.35 7.11
CA ARG A 138 21.48 -26.17 7.60
C ARG A 138 21.16 -27.66 7.44
N SER A 139 21.30 -28.10 6.20
CA SER A 139 21.39 -29.48 5.74
C SER A 139 22.04 -30.40 6.79
N LYS A 140 21.29 -31.43 7.19
CA LYS A 140 21.78 -32.63 7.89
C LYS A 140 22.92 -33.24 7.07
N VAL A 141 24.16 -32.92 7.42
CA VAL A 141 25.34 -33.67 6.97
C VAL A 141 25.24 -35.07 7.58
N LYS A 142 24.73 -36.03 6.80
CA LYS A 142 24.77 -37.46 7.14
C LYS A 142 26.25 -37.86 7.25
N LYS A 143 26.73 -38.08 8.48
CA LYS A 143 28.03 -38.73 8.71
C LYS A 143 28.00 -40.15 8.12
N PRO A 144 28.97 -40.55 7.29
CA PRO A 144 29.03 -41.93 6.80
C PRO A 144 29.41 -42.88 7.94
N LYS A 145 28.66 -43.99 8.07
CA LYS A 145 29.02 -45.11 8.96
C LYS A 145 30.32 -45.74 8.45
N LYS A 146 31.38 -45.69 9.25
CA LYS A 146 32.56 -46.53 9.05
C LYS A 146 32.20 -47.98 9.42
N LYS A 147 32.48 -48.91 8.51
CA LYS A 147 32.63 -50.34 8.80
C LYS A 147 33.97 -50.58 9.47
#